data_AF-A0A0S2SBI8-F1
#
_entry.id   AF-A0A0S2SBI8-F1
#
_cell.length_a   1.000
_cell.length_b   1.000
_cell.length_c   1.000
_cell.angle_alpha   90.00
_cell.angle_beta   90.00
_cell.angle_gamma   90.00
#
_symmetry.space_group_name_H-M   'P 1'
#
loop_
_entity.id
_entity.type
_entity.pdbx_description
1 polymer ?
#
loop_
_entity_poly.entity_id
_entity_poly.type
_entity_poly.pdbx_seq_one_letter_code
_entity_poly.pdbx_strand_id
1 'polypeptide(L)'
;MSLYNRASVSGRSPLDSNAEKTDRKGLVQFFREIHSLHEVNKLTFVCIGTDRSSGDSLGPLVGTMLMEQGFPHVIGTMTEPCDADHLVSYLKRIPQDHHVIAIDACLGQQGSAGMFLVAREPLTPARSVGLALPSVGDYSVAAIVNERSPKPYWTLQMTSLHLVMTMATHIAHAAAYGFGLRADSQEFPESYRFRY
;
A
#
# COMPACT_ATOMS: atom_id res chain seq x y z
N MET A 1 39.23 -25.80 2.21
CA MET A 1 38.90 -26.77 1.15
C MET A 1 37.61 -27.47 1.56
N SER A 2 36.53 -27.17 0.84
CA SER A 2 35.20 -27.79 0.80
C SER A 2 34.59 -28.46 2.05
N LEU A 3 33.59 -27.80 2.64
CA LEU A 3 32.51 -28.44 3.40
C LEU A 3 31.19 -27.72 3.05
N TYR A 4 30.51 -28.17 2.00
CA TYR A 4 29.07 -27.94 1.86
C TYR A 4 28.43 -29.23 1.38
N ASN A 5 28.06 -30.04 2.36
CA ASN A 5 27.20 -31.19 2.18
C ASN A 5 25.73 -30.73 2.16
N ARG A 6 24.96 -31.40 1.30
CA ARG A 6 23.54 -31.16 1.03
C ARG A 6 22.69 -31.36 2.30
N ALA A 7 21.91 -30.34 2.64
CA ALA A 7 20.62 -30.53 3.28
C ALA A 7 19.55 -30.01 2.32
N SER A 8 18.85 -30.94 1.68
CA SER A 8 17.62 -30.70 0.94
C SER A 8 16.55 -30.22 1.92
N VAL A 9 16.41 -28.90 2.05
CA VAL A 9 15.22 -28.29 2.64
C VAL A 9 14.31 -27.94 1.48
N SER A 10 13.17 -28.63 1.43
CA SER A 10 12.05 -28.40 0.52
C SER A 10 11.78 -26.90 0.38
N GLY A 11 12.02 -26.36 -0.82
CA GLY A 11 11.76 -24.97 -1.14
C GLY A 11 10.26 -24.67 -1.05
N ARG A 12 9.84 -24.04 0.04
CA ARG A 12 8.60 -23.25 0.07
C ARG A 12 8.94 -21.87 -0.47
N SER A 13 8.23 -21.41 -1.49
CA SER A 13 8.37 -20.05 -2.01
C SER A 13 7.85 -19.07 -0.95
N PRO A 14 8.54 -17.95 -0.65
CA PRO A 14 8.19 -17.10 0.49
C PRO A 14 7.06 -16.09 0.18
N LEU A 15 6.05 -16.51 -0.60
CA LEU A 15 4.87 -15.69 -0.96
C LEU A 15 3.60 -16.09 -0.21
N ASP A 16 3.69 -16.93 0.82
CA ASP A 16 2.57 -17.22 1.72
C ASP A 16 2.33 -16.06 2.72
N SER A 17 2.14 -14.85 2.20
CA SER A 17 1.39 -13.81 2.92
C SER A 17 -0.10 -14.14 2.79
N ASN A 18 -0.87 -14.07 3.88
CA ASN A 18 -2.34 -14.12 3.88
C ASN A 18 -3.00 -12.95 3.11
N ALA A 19 -2.25 -12.28 2.23
CA ALA A 19 -2.71 -11.16 1.42
C ALA A 19 -3.67 -11.65 0.33
N GLU A 20 -4.89 -11.14 0.39
CA GLU A 20 -5.94 -11.38 -0.58
C GLU A 20 -5.78 -10.42 -1.76
N LYS A 21 -5.79 -10.95 -2.99
CA LYS A 21 -5.79 -10.12 -4.19
C LYS A 21 -7.23 -9.66 -4.49
N THR A 22 -7.41 -8.36 -4.63
CA THR A 22 -8.72 -7.75 -4.85
C THR A 22 -8.71 -6.66 -5.93
N ASP A 23 -9.90 -6.38 -6.46
CA ASP A 23 -10.19 -5.21 -7.26
C ASP A 23 -10.66 -4.02 -6.37
N ARG A 24 -11.16 -2.97 -7.04
CA ARG A 24 -11.71 -1.78 -6.40
C ARG A 24 -12.89 -2.06 -5.47
N LYS A 25 -13.76 -3.03 -5.79
CA LYS A 25 -14.93 -3.34 -4.95
C LYS A 25 -14.49 -3.98 -3.65
N GLY A 26 -13.52 -4.90 -3.69
CA GLY A 26 -13.03 -5.49 -2.46
C GLY A 26 -12.18 -4.54 -1.61
N LEU A 27 -11.54 -3.50 -2.17
CA LEU A 27 -10.96 -2.41 -1.36
C LEU A 27 -12.02 -1.72 -0.47
N VAL A 28 -13.19 -1.40 -1.05
CA VAL A 28 -14.30 -0.81 -0.29
C VAL A 28 -14.74 -1.76 0.82
N GLN A 29 -14.90 -3.04 0.51
CA GLN A 29 -15.31 -4.04 1.49
C GLN A 29 -14.30 -4.17 2.63
N PHE A 30 -13.01 -4.15 2.30
CA PHE A 30 -11.92 -4.19 3.25
C PHE A 30 -11.97 -3.01 4.23
N PHE A 31 -12.11 -1.77 3.73
CA PHE A 31 -12.21 -0.60 4.60
C PHE A 31 -13.50 -0.57 5.44
N ARG A 32 -14.62 -1.08 4.91
CA ARG A 32 -15.87 -1.24 5.70
C ARG A 32 -15.71 -2.21 6.85
N GLU A 33 -15.02 -3.32 6.62
CA GLU A 33 -14.72 -4.29 7.68
C GLU A 33 -13.89 -3.63 8.79
N ILE A 34 -12.83 -2.91 8.44
CA ILE A 34 -12.02 -2.18 9.41
C ILE A 34 -12.87 -1.16 10.18
N HIS A 35 -13.73 -0.40 9.48
CA HIS A 35 -14.63 0.57 10.10
C HIS A 35 -15.62 -0.08 11.08
N SER A 36 -16.05 -1.33 10.84
CA SER A 36 -16.94 -2.05 11.75
C SER A 36 -16.27 -2.46 13.06
N LEU A 37 -14.92 -2.46 13.09
CA LEU A 37 -14.11 -2.85 14.24
C LEU A 37 -13.52 -1.63 14.96
N HIS A 38 -13.22 -0.57 14.23
CA HIS A 38 -12.43 0.57 14.71
C HIS A 38 -13.04 1.91 14.30
N GLU A 39 -13.02 2.86 15.23
CA GLU A 39 -13.37 4.25 14.93
C GLU A 39 -12.28 4.93 14.10
N VAL A 40 -12.67 5.79 13.14
CA VAL A 40 -11.74 6.52 12.26
C VAL A 40 -10.69 7.33 13.04
N ASN A 41 -11.06 7.90 14.19
CA ASN A 41 -10.15 8.70 15.02
C ASN A 41 -9.09 7.85 15.73
N LYS A 42 -9.26 6.53 15.79
CA LYS A 42 -8.26 5.59 16.34
C LYS A 42 -7.50 4.85 15.25
N LEU A 43 -7.56 5.35 14.01
CA LEU A 43 -6.83 4.78 12.88
C LEU A 43 -5.77 5.75 12.42
N THR A 44 -4.58 5.23 12.12
CA THR A 44 -3.52 5.98 11.45
C THR A 44 -3.13 5.31 10.15
N PHE A 45 -3.26 6.05 9.05
CA PHE A 45 -2.74 5.63 7.75
C PHE A 45 -1.26 5.94 7.68
N VAL A 46 -0.45 4.94 7.30
CA VAL A 46 0.98 5.12 7.02
C VAL A 46 1.19 4.81 5.55
N CYS A 47 1.36 5.85 4.75
CA CYS A 47 1.46 5.74 3.30
C CYS A 47 2.94 5.82 2.89
N ILE A 48 3.48 4.66 2.55
CA ILE A 48 4.91 4.43 2.36
C ILE A 48 5.27 4.68 0.89
N GLY A 49 6.38 5.39 0.69
CA GLY A 49 6.90 5.68 -0.63
C GLY A 49 7.63 7.02 -0.71
N THR A 50 8.02 7.40 -1.93
CA THR A 50 8.75 8.65 -2.21
C THR A 50 8.19 9.37 -3.43
N ASP A 51 8.26 10.69 -3.44
CA ASP A 51 7.94 11.54 -4.58
C ASP A 51 8.99 11.48 -5.71
N ARG A 52 10.13 10.81 -5.48
CA ARG A 52 11.28 10.74 -6.41
C ARG A 52 11.21 9.59 -7.42
N SER A 53 10.19 8.74 -7.37
CA SER A 53 10.02 7.58 -8.26
C SER A 53 8.55 7.38 -8.57
N SER A 54 8.18 7.33 -9.86
CA SER A 54 6.77 7.28 -10.27
C SER A 54 6.03 6.07 -9.72
N GLY A 55 6.65 4.88 -9.71
CA GLY A 55 6.05 3.68 -9.14
C GLY A 55 6.00 3.67 -7.60
N ASP A 56 6.84 4.46 -6.95
CA ASP A 56 6.94 4.52 -5.48
C ASP A 56 6.22 5.74 -4.90
N SER A 57 5.67 6.62 -5.75
CA SER A 57 4.94 7.80 -5.30
C SER A 57 3.50 7.51 -4.87
N LEU A 58 3.05 6.26 -4.99
CA LEU A 58 1.71 5.83 -4.60
C LEU A 58 1.38 6.22 -3.15
N GLY A 59 2.25 5.91 -2.19
CA GLY A 59 2.01 6.21 -0.78
C GLY A 59 1.77 7.71 -0.54
N PRO A 60 2.76 8.58 -0.82
CA PRO A 60 2.59 10.03 -0.69
C PRO A 60 1.34 10.59 -1.38
N LEU A 61 0.98 10.08 -2.56
CA LEU A 61 -0.24 10.46 -3.28
C LEU A 61 -1.51 10.04 -2.53
N VAL A 62 -1.58 8.79 -2.08
CA VAL A 62 -2.70 8.29 -1.27
C VAL A 62 -2.83 9.12 0.01
N GLY A 63 -1.73 9.38 0.71
CA GLY A 63 -1.78 10.13 1.97
C GLY A 63 -2.28 11.56 1.79
N THR A 64 -1.82 12.27 0.76
CA THR A 64 -2.37 13.60 0.43
C THR A 64 -3.87 13.52 0.16
N MET A 65 -4.31 12.56 -0.66
CA MET A 65 -5.74 12.41 -0.97
C MET A 65 -6.56 12.02 0.26
N LEU A 66 -6.05 11.17 1.16
CA LEU A 66 -6.74 10.83 2.41
C LEU A 66 -6.94 12.05 3.31
N MET A 67 -5.91 12.92 3.43
CA MET A 67 -6.07 14.18 4.17
C MET A 67 -7.16 15.07 3.56
N GLU A 68 -7.20 15.17 2.22
CA GLU A 68 -8.25 15.91 1.51
C GLU A 68 -9.65 15.31 1.71
N GLN A 69 -9.77 14.00 1.97
CA GLN A 69 -11.03 13.34 2.33
C GLN A 69 -11.42 13.50 3.80
N GLY A 70 -10.59 14.18 4.61
CA GLY A 70 -10.88 14.43 6.03
C GLY A 70 -10.43 13.33 6.99
N PHE A 71 -9.53 12.43 6.57
CA PHE A 71 -8.92 11.50 7.52
C PHE A 71 -7.99 12.23 8.51
N PRO A 72 -8.16 12.04 9.82
CA PRO A 72 -7.50 12.87 10.84
C PRO A 72 -6.02 12.52 11.06
N HIS A 73 -5.63 11.26 10.82
CA HIS A 73 -4.29 10.77 11.13
C HIS A 73 -3.67 10.06 9.92
N VAL A 74 -2.88 10.82 9.17
CA VAL A 74 -2.19 10.34 7.97
C VAL A 74 -0.71 10.71 8.05
N ILE A 75 0.13 9.71 7.83
CA ILE A 75 1.58 9.80 7.72
C ILE A 75 1.97 9.46 6.29
N GLY A 76 2.91 10.21 5.71
CA GLY A 76 3.36 10.01 4.34
C GLY A 76 2.45 10.70 3.35
N THR A 77 2.76 11.96 3.04
CA THR A 77 2.04 12.78 2.06
C THR A 77 3.01 13.31 1.01
N MET A 78 2.52 13.96 -0.03
CA MET A 78 3.40 14.62 -1.01
C MET A 78 4.28 15.71 -0.38
N THR A 79 3.82 16.39 0.67
CA THR A 79 4.62 17.43 1.35
C THR A 79 5.57 16.84 2.39
N GLU A 80 5.24 15.69 2.96
CA GLU A 80 6.06 14.97 3.93
C GLU A 80 6.06 13.46 3.60
N PRO A 81 6.82 13.00 2.58
CA PRO A 81 6.86 11.60 2.18
C PRO A 81 7.39 10.67 3.28
N CYS A 82 6.89 9.44 3.34
CA CYS A 82 7.34 8.43 4.29
C CYS A 82 8.13 7.34 3.55
N ASP A 83 9.41 7.58 3.33
CA ASP A 83 10.32 6.59 2.74
C ASP A 83 10.90 5.64 3.80
N ALA A 84 11.64 4.64 3.33
CA ALA A 84 12.28 3.62 4.18
C ALA A 84 13.19 4.22 5.26
N ASP A 85 13.87 5.32 4.96
CA ASP A 85 14.85 5.95 5.87
C ASP A 85 14.14 6.66 7.03
N HIS A 86 12.96 7.22 6.78
CA HIS A 86 12.22 7.98 7.79
C HIS A 86 11.12 7.18 8.49
N LEU A 87 10.71 6.03 7.97
CA LEU A 87 9.61 5.21 8.49
C LEU A 87 9.67 5.00 10.00
N VAL A 88 10.82 4.57 10.54
CA VAL A 88 10.98 4.30 11.98
C VAL A 88 10.70 5.54 12.84
N SER A 89 11.07 6.72 12.34
CA SER A 89 10.85 7.97 13.06
C SER A 89 9.37 8.38 13.06
N TYR A 90 8.65 8.08 11.98
CA TYR A 90 7.22 8.33 11.87
C TYR A 90 6.40 7.38 12.73
N LEU A 91 6.76 6.08 12.77
CA LEU A 91 6.04 5.10 13.59
C LEU A 91 6.04 5.46 15.08
N LYS A 92 7.10 6.12 15.57
CA LYS A 92 7.17 6.61 16.96
C LYS A 92 6.18 7.73 17.27
N ARG A 93 5.61 8.40 16.26
CA ARG A 93 4.63 9.48 16.41
C ARG A 93 3.19 8.95 16.50
N ILE A 94 2.98 7.68 16.23
CA ILE A 94 1.65 7.06 16.25
C ILE A 94 1.21 6.86 17.69
N PRO A 95 0.00 7.30 18.09
CA PRO A 95 -0.54 7.05 19.42
C PRO A 95 -0.66 5.54 19.70
N GLN A 96 -0.44 5.13 20.95
CA GLN A 96 -0.40 3.71 21.31
C GLN A 96 -1.75 2.99 21.17
N ASP A 97 -2.85 3.72 21.23
CA ASP A 97 -4.21 3.21 21.09
C ASP A 97 -4.72 3.25 19.64
N HIS A 98 -3.87 3.64 18.69
CA HIS A 98 -4.22 3.66 17.28
C HIS A 98 -3.90 2.34 16.59
N HIS A 99 -4.81 1.94 15.71
CA HIS A 99 -4.59 0.89 14.73
C HIS A 99 -3.98 1.46 13.46
N VAL A 100 -3.05 0.75 12.85
CA VAL A 100 -2.28 1.24 11.72
C VAL A 100 -2.71 0.55 10.43
N ILE A 101 -2.98 1.34 9.39
CA ILE A 101 -3.23 0.87 8.03
C ILE A 101 -2.05 1.28 7.15
N ALA A 102 -1.23 0.30 6.77
CA ALA A 102 -0.08 0.53 5.90
C ALA A 102 -0.51 0.54 4.42
N ILE A 103 -0.09 1.56 3.67
CA ILE A 103 -0.30 1.66 2.22
C ILE A 103 1.07 1.65 1.53
N ASP A 104 1.25 0.79 0.53
CA ASP A 104 2.52 0.66 -0.20
C ASP A 104 2.29 0.31 -1.69
N ALA A 105 3.33 0.43 -2.51
CA ALA A 105 3.36 -0.06 -3.88
C ALA A 105 4.21 -1.33 -3.99
N CYS A 106 3.83 -2.23 -4.90
CA CYS A 106 4.60 -3.44 -5.15
C CYS A 106 4.60 -3.84 -6.63
N LEU A 107 5.54 -4.74 -6.96
CA LEU A 107 5.63 -5.37 -8.27
C LEU A 107 5.04 -6.78 -8.22
N GLY A 108 4.11 -7.07 -9.11
CA GLY A 108 3.33 -8.31 -9.13
C GLY A 108 3.71 -9.27 -10.25
N GLN A 109 2.97 -10.38 -10.36
CA GLN A 109 3.10 -11.29 -11.51
C GLN A 109 2.46 -10.69 -12.77
N GLN A 110 2.73 -11.27 -13.93
CA GLN A 110 2.12 -10.81 -15.18
C GLN A 110 0.59 -10.77 -15.09
N GLY A 111 -0.01 -9.73 -15.67
CA GLY A 111 -1.46 -9.54 -15.67
C GLY A 111 -2.07 -9.15 -14.32
N SER A 112 -1.26 -8.82 -13.31
CA SER A 112 -1.75 -8.37 -11.99
C SER A 112 -1.61 -6.87 -11.72
N ALA A 113 -0.97 -6.12 -12.62
CA ALA A 113 -0.90 -4.68 -12.52
C ALA A 113 -2.30 -4.04 -12.51
N GLY A 114 -2.52 -3.06 -11.64
CA GLY A 114 -3.84 -2.44 -11.42
C GLY A 114 -4.71 -3.13 -10.37
N MET A 115 -4.27 -4.27 -9.83
CA MET A 115 -4.92 -4.95 -8.70
C MET A 115 -4.31 -4.53 -7.36
N PHE A 116 -5.01 -4.85 -6.27
CA PHE A 116 -4.56 -4.56 -4.91
C PHE A 116 -4.37 -5.86 -4.13
N LEU A 117 -3.45 -5.83 -3.18
CA LEU A 117 -3.27 -6.87 -2.17
C LEU A 117 -3.71 -6.29 -0.83
N VAL A 118 -4.67 -6.92 -0.17
CA VAL A 118 -5.14 -6.50 1.15
C VAL A 118 -4.83 -7.58 2.17
N ALA A 119 -4.37 -7.19 3.36
CA ALA A 119 -4.10 -8.13 4.44
C ALA A 119 -4.57 -7.59 5.79
N ARG A 120 -4.97 -8.52 6.68
CA ARG A 120 -5.35 -8.28 8.07
C ARG A 120 -4.20 -8.63 9.01
N GLU A 121 -3.00 -8.33 8.56
CA GLU A 121 -1.73 -8.61 9.22
C GLU A 121 -0.77 -7.45 8.94
N PRO A 122 0.22 -7.23 9.82
CA PRO A 122 1.26 -6.23 9.62
C PRO A 122 1.97 -6.39 8.27
N LEU A 123 2.12 -5.28 7.54
CA LEU A 123 2.95 -5.22 6.34
C LEU A 123 4.42 -5.30 6.73
N THR A 124 5.26 -5.95 5.94
CA THR A 124 6.72 -5.78 6.03
C THR A 124 7.19 -4.99 4.81
N PRO A 125 7.29 -3.65 4.90
CA PRO A 125 7.60 -2.80 3.76
C PRO A 125 8.98 -3.11 3.19
N ALA A 126 9.19 -2.82 1.90
CA ALA A 126 10.49 -2.91 1.24
C ALA A 126 11.22 -4.28 1.27
N ARG A 127 10.53 -5.38 1.62
CA ARG A 127 11.11 -6.74 1.60
C ARG A 127 11.56 -7.16 0.19
N SER A 128 10.87 -6.67 -0.83
CA SER A 128 11.17 -6.91 -2.25
C SER A 128 12.44 -6.21 -2.75
N VAL A 129 12.94 -5.23 -1.99
CA VAL A 129 14.16 -4.47 -2.27
C VAL A 129 15.30 -4.76 -1.27
N GLY A 130 15.12 -5.79 -0.42
CA GLY A 130 16.18 -6.32 0.46
C GLY A 130 16.41 -5.54 1.76
N LEU A 131 15.57 -4.56 2.09
CA LEU A 131 15.63 -3.82 3.36
C LEU A 131 14.72 -4.50 4.40
N ALA A 132 15.27 -4.78 5.58
CA ALA A 132 14.52 -5.33 6.70
C ALA A 132 13.91 -4.17 7.53
N LEU A 133 12.80 -3.62 7.04
CA LEU A 133 12.03 -2.63 7.78
C LEU A 133 11.16 -3.31 8.84
N PRO A 134 10.84 -2.62 9.97
CA PRO A 134 9.93 -3.17 10.97
C PRO A 134 8.58 -3.47 10.32
N SER A 135 7.90 -4.50 10.81
CA SER A 135 6.51 -4.73 10.40
C SER A 135 5.64 -3.54 10.83
N VAL A 136 4.80 -3.06 9.93
CA VAL A 136 3.96 -1.86 10.09
C VAL A 136 2.51 -2.23 9.82
N GLY A 137 1.62 -1.79 10.70
CA GLY A 137 0.19 -1.97 10.49
C GLY A 137 -0.41 -3.12 11.28
N ASP A 138 -1.71 -3.01 11.50
CA ASP A 138 -2.61 -4.12 11.76
C ASP A 138 -3.26 -4.59 10.44
N TYR A 139 -3.33 -3.67 9.48
CA TYR A 139 -3.90 -3.83 8.16
C TYR A 139 -2.95 -3.32 7.10
N SER A 140 -3.03 -3.86 5.88
CA SER A 140 -2.25 -3.33 4.77
C SER A 140 -2.97 -3.39 3.43
N VAL A 141 -2.63 -2.41 2.59
CA VAL A 141 -3.01 -2.34 1.19
C VAL A 141 -1.75 -2.10 0.36
N ALA A 142 -1.42 -3.04 -0.51
CA ALA A 142 -0.35 -2.86 -1.50
C ALA A 142 -0.94 -2.77 -2.91
N ALA A 143 -0.67 -1.69 -3.64
CA ALA A 143 -1.02 -1.56 -5.04
C ALA A 143 0.00 -2.28 -5.92
N ILE A 144 -0.46 -3.15 -6.83
CA ILE A 144 0.42 -3.74 -7.84
C ILE A 144 0.57 -2.73 -8.99
N VAL A 145 1.59 -1.88 -8.90
CA VAL A 145 1.78 -0.75 -9.81
C VAL A 145 2.46 -1.16 -11.13
N ASN A 146 3.09 -2.33 -11.18
CA ASN A 146 3.70 -2.87 -12.39
C ASN A 146 4.01 -4.37 -12.24
N GLU A 147 4.43 -5.01 -13.33
CA GLU A 147 4.89 -6.39 -13.34
C GLU A 147 6.34 -6.51 -12.83
N ARG A 148 6.65 -7.63 -12.17
CA ARG A 148 7.98 -7.94 -11.68
C ARG A 148 8.94 -8.14 -12.86
N SER A 149 10.09 -7.48 -12.79
CA SER A 149 11.17 -7.61 -13.77
C SER A 149 12.49 -7.98 -13.09
N PRO A 150 13.51 -8.40 -13.86
CA PRO A 150 14.87 -8.61 -13.32
C PRO A 150 15.51 -7.34 -12.72
N LYS A 151 14.96 -6.15 -12.98
CA LYS A 151 15.47 -4.85 -12.50
C LYS A 151 14.37 -4.07 -11.78
N PRO A 152 13.99 -4.48 -10.54
CA PRO A 152 12.82 -3.94 -9.85
C PRO A 152 12.86 -2.42 -9.62
N TYR A 153 14.01 -1.87 -9.23
CA TYR A 153 14.16 -0.42 -9.04
C TYR A 153 13.92 0.39 -10.32
N TRP A 154 14.48 -0.07 -11.44
CA TRP A 154 14.27 0.56 -12.75
C TRP A 154 12.80 0.45 -13.19
N THR A 155 12.16 -0.68 -12.92
CA THR A 155 10.74 -0.85 -13.19
C THR A 155 9.91 0.16 -12.41
N LEU A 156 10.16 0.34 -11.11
CA LEU A 156 9.45 1.35 -10.31
C LEU A 156 9.69 2.76 -10.84
N GLN A 157 10.92 3.12 -11.22
CA GLN A 157 11.22 4.44 -11.78
C GLN A 157 10.52 4.72 -13.11
N MET A 158 10.28 3.68 -13.93
CA MET A 158 9.64 3.77 -15.24
C MET A 158 8.14 3.41 -15.23
N THR A 159 7.58 3.09 -14.07
CA THR A 159 6.16 2.77 -13.94
C THR A 159 5.32 3.98 -14.36
N SER A 160 4.22 3.71 -15.08
CA SER A 160 3.29 4.75 -15.52
C SER A 160 2.73 5.54 -14.34
N LEU A 161 3.04 6.82 -14.28
CA LEU A 161 2.47 7.73 -13.28
C LEU A 161 0.94 7.79 -13.36
N HIS A 162 0.37 7.67 -14.56
CA HIS A 162 -1.09 7.66 -14.73
C HIS A 162 -1.75 6.46 -14.02
N LEU A 163 -1.14 5.28 -14.12
CA LEU A 163 -1.58 4.08 -13.40
C LEU A 163 -1.48 4.31 -11.89
N VAL A 164 -0.36 4.83 -11.41
CA VAL A 164 -0.14 5.10 -9.98
C VAL A 164 -1.14 6.11 -9.42
N MET A 165 -1.36 7.22 -10.12
CA MET A 165 -2.38 8.23 -9.76
C MET A 165 -3.78 7.64 -9.72
N THR A 166 -4.12 6.77 -10.67
CA THR A 166 -5.42 6.09 -10.73
C THR A 166 -5.59 5.15 -9.54
N MET A 167 -4.58 4.34 -9.23
CA MET A 167 -4.60 3.43 -8.08
C MET A 167 -4.66 4.17 -6.75
N ALA A 168 -3.89 5.26 -6.61
CA ALA A 168 -3.93 6.11 -5.42
C ALA A 168 -5.33 6.69 -5.19
N THR A 169 -5.97 7.19 -6.26
CA THR A 169 -7.35 7.68 -6.22
C THR A 169 -8.32 6.59 -5.81
N HIS A 170 -8.18 5.37 -6.35
CA HIS A 170 -9.01 4.22 -5.96
C HIS A 170 -8.89 3.87 -4.48
N ILE A 171 -7.67 3.85 -3.92
CA ILE A 171 -7.45 3.58 -2.50
C ILE A 171 -8.11 4.66 -1.64
N ALA A 172 -7.81 5.94 -1.91
CA ALA A 172 -8.31 7.05 -1.09
C ALA A 172 -9.85 7.16 -1.13
N HIS A 173 -10.46 7.01 -2.31
CA HIS A 173 -11.91 7.01 -2.44
C HIS A 173 -12.55 5.77 -1.80
N ALA A 174 -11.95 4.59 -1.95
CA ALA A 174 -12.47 3.38 -1.32
C ALA A 174 -12.41 3.48 0.21
N ALA A 175 -11.35 4.06 0.76
CA ALA A 175 -11.25 4.36 2.18
C ALA A 175 -12.35 5.33 2.60
N ALA A 176 -12.45 6.50 1.97
CA ALA A 176 -13.46 7.51 2.32
C ALA A 176 -14.89 6.94 2.28
N TYR A 177 -15.21 6.13 1.27
CA TYR A 177 -16.51 5.48 1.17
C TYR A 177 -16.70 4.35 2.19
N GLY A 178 -15.66 3.54 2.44
CA GLY A 178 -15.72 2.44 3.41
C GLY A 178 -15.90 2.92 4.86
N PHE A 179 -15.28 4.06 5.19
CA PHE A 179 -15.39 4.73 6.49
C PHE A 179 -16.56 5.72 6.58
N GLY A 180 -17.40 5.83 5.52
CA GLY A 180 -18.60 6.68 5.54
C GLY A 180 -18.32 8.19 5.53
N LEU A 181 -17.11 8.63 5.16
CA LEU A 181 -16.75 10.05 5.03
C LEU A 181 -17.27 10.69 3.72
N ARG A 182 -17.71 9.86 2.75
CA ARG A 182 -18.39 10.30 1.52
C ARG A 182 -19.77 9.67 1.40
N ALA A 183 -20.79 10.50 1.14
CA ALA A 183 -22.19 10.10 1.05
C ALA A 183 -22.58 9.45 -0.29
N ASP A 184 -21.86 9.73 -1.39
CA ASP A 184 -22.19 9.22 -2.73
C ASP A 184 -21.04 8.47 -3.38
N SER A 185 -21.39 7.40 -4.11
CA SER A 185 -20.55 6.84 -5.15
C SER A 185 -20.48 7.81 -6.32
N GLN A 186 -19.76 8.92 -6.18
CA GLN A 186 -19.31 9.62 -7.38
C GLN A 186 -18.54 8.60 -8.20
N GLU A 187 -19.06 8.32 -9.40
CA GLU A 187 -18.27 7.63 -10.41
C GLU A 187 -16.90 8.31 -10.42
N PHE A 188 -15.85 7.51 -10.28
CA PHE A 188 -14.48 8.02 -10.41
C PHE A 188 -14.44 8.90 -11.66
N PRO A 189 -13.85 10.11 -11.59
CA PRO A 189 -13.79 10.98 -12.75
C PRO A 189 -13.32 10.16 -13.94
N GLU A 190 -13.92 10.32 -15.12
CA GLU A 190 -13.60 9.46 -16.28
C GLU A 190 -12.09 9.40 -16.58
N SER A 191 -11.36 10.46 -16.22
CA SER A 191 -9.90 10.53 -16.30
C SER A 191 -9.15 9.47 -15.47
N TYR A 192 -9.80 8.79 -14.53
CA TYR A 192 -9.25 7.73 -13.68
C TYR A 192 -9.89 6.36 -13.94
N ARG A 193 -10.64 6.20 -15.04
CA ARG A 193 -11.02 4.87 -15.53
C ARG A 193 -9.86 4.28 -16.33
N PHE A 194 -9.49 3.03 -16.05
CA PHE A 194 -8.57 2.30 -16.91
C PHE A 194 -9.12 2.26 -18.34
N ARG A 195 -8.34 2.74 -19.32
CA ARG A 195 -8.71 2.74 -20.75
C ARG A 195 -8.33 1.43 -21.47
N TYR A 196 -8.34 0.30 -20.75
CA TYR A 196 -7.94 -0.99 -21.29
C TYR A 196 -9.05 -2.01 -21.08
#